data_AF-A0A074IXY7-F1
#
_entry.id   AF-A0A074IXY7-F1
#
_cell.length_a   1.000
_cell.length_b   1.000
_cell.length_c   1.000
_cell.angle_alpha   90.00
_cell.angle_beta   90.00
_cell.angle_gamma   90.00
#
_symmetry.space_group_name_H-M   'P 1'
#
loop_
_entity.id
_entity.type
_entity.pdbx_description
1 polymer ?
#
loop_
_entity_poly.entity_id
_entity_poly.type
_entity_poly.pdbx_seq_one_letter_code
_entity_poly.pdbx_strand_id
1 'polypeptide(L)'
;MTFTFSKELADYYQADTAATAIHGFISGLYEQPIISITLKNSTPRSKKYMLSVEYEAEQSLDNAFERICNGVKDFNKARALSAELDKRQTINNAKSLLNVYRRMERIAGSPYVPNTNRTSNNALNTDISVLENTRQNRKFIAELERDCMREAIEKIQPQKLKTILVKKYCIPIKKSNIELYYDLGRSESAFYRDLDDALLEFAAIYKNGKLLALL
;
A
#
# COMPACT_ATOMS: atom_id res chain seq x y z
N MET A 1 16.61 28.22 13.67
CA MET A 1 15.28 28.84 13.45
C MET A 1 14.29 27.74 13.15
N THR A 2 13.03 27.89 13.55
CA THR A 2 11.99 26.90 13.28
C THR A 2 11.29 27.22 11.96
N PHE A 3 11.11 26.21 11.12
CA PHE A 3 10.48 26.29 9.80
C PHE A 3 9.34 25.28 9.69
N THR A 4 8.37 25.58 8.82
CA THR A 4 7.24 24.71 8.51
C THR A 4 7.15 24.50 7.00
N PHE A 5 7.06 23.24 6.60
CA PHE A 5 6.84 22.84 5.21
C PHE A 5 5.56 22.02 5.14
N SER A 6 4.74 22.21 4.11
CA SER A 6 3.55 21.39 3.89
C SER A 6 3.31 21.12 2.42
N LYS A 7 2.97 19.87 2.10
CA LYS A 7 2.71 19.43 0.73
C LYS A 7 1.56 18.43 0.67
N GLU A 8 0.62 18.69 -0.21
CA GLU A 8 -0.40 17.70 -0.56
C GLU A 8 0.16 16.70 -1.59
N LEU A 9 0.03 15.42 -1.26
CA LEU A 9 0.50 14.29 -2.06
C LEU A 9 -0.67 13.37 -2.43
N ALA A 10 -0.50 12.58 -3.48
CA ALA A 10 -1.57 11.86 -4.14
C ALA A 10 -2.22 10.81 -3.22
N ASP A 11 -1.42 10.17 -2.37
CA ASP A 11 -1.84 9.15 -1.41
C ASP A 11 -0.90 9.08 -0.20
N TYR A 12 -1.32 8.30 0.81
CA TYR A 12 -0.53 8.06 2.02
C TYR A 12 0.88 7.54 1.72
N TYR A 13 1.07 6.68 0.73
CA TYR A 13 2.38 6.06 0.48
C TYR A 13 3.35 7.03 -0.14
N GLN A 14 2.87 7.88 -1.04
CA GLN A 14 3.67 8.98 -1.54
C GLN A 14 4.09 9.91 -0.40
N ALA A 15 3.16 10.20 0.52
CA ALA A 15 3.45 11.03 1.68
C ALA A 15 4.42 10.37 2.67
N ASP A 16 4.26 9.07 2.93
CA ASP A 16 5.13 8.26 3.80
C ASP A 16 6.53 8.08 3.21
N THR A 17 6.62 7.85 1.90
CA THR A 17 7.91 7.77 1.19
C THR A 17 8.62 9.11 1.21
N ALA A 18 7.90 10.20 0.94
CA ALA A 18 8.45 11.55 1.03
C ALA A 18 8.87 11.90 2.46
N ALA A 19 8.06 11.56 3.47
CA ALA A 19 8.38 11.73 4.88
C ALA A 19 9.68 11.00 5.26
N THR A 20 9.80 9.73 4.88
CA THR A 20 11.00 8.92 5.14
C THR A 20 12.23 9.51 4.47
N ALA A 21 12.11 9.95 3.21
CA ALA A 21 13.21 10.58 2.48
C ALA A 21 13.62 11.93 3.08
N ILE A 22 12.67 12.76 3.49
CA ILE A 22 12.94 14.03 4.19
C ILE A 22 13.63 13.77 5.52
N HIS A 23 13.14 12.82 6.31
CA HIS A 23 13.76 12.46 7.58
C HIS A 23 15.21 12.00 7.39
N GLY A 24 15.46 11.14 6.40
CA GLY A 24 16.81 10.68 6.05
C GLY A 24 17.72 11.83 5.59
N PHE A 25 17.19 12.76 4.77
CA PHE A 25 17.93 13.93 4.30
C PHE A 25 18.37 14.83 5.46
N ILE A 26 17.46 15.20 6.38
CA ILE A 26 17.82 16.04 7.53
C ILE A 26 18.79 15.30 8.46
N SER A 27 18.55 14.01 8.73
CA SER A 27 19.44 13.21 9.57
C SER A 27 20.86 13.07 8.99
N GLY A 28 21.02 13.22 7.67
CA GLY A 28 22.33 13.25 7.02
C GLY A 28 23.02 14.63 7.06
N LEU A 29 22.27 15.71 7.31
CA LEU A 29 22.80 17.07 7.39
C LEU A 29 23.12 17.51 8.83
N TYR A 30 22.42 16.95 9.82
CA TYR A 30 22.52 17.37 11.21
C TYR A 30 22.74 16.15 12.12
N GLU A 31 23.67 16.25 13.06
CA GLU A 31 23.92 15.17 14.04
C GLU A 31 22.71 14.93 14.97
N GLN A 32 21.99 16.00 15.32
CA GLN A 32 20.80 15.94 16.17
C GLN A 32 19.64 16.70 15.49
N PRO A 33 18.95 16.07 14.54
CA PRO A 33 17.90 16.72 13.78
C PRO A 33 16.67 16.94 14.67
N ILE A 34 16.24 18.20 14.82
CA ILE A 34 14.93 18.52 15.40
C ILE A 34 13.94 18.58 14.25
N ILE A 35 13.18 17.49 14.07
CA ILE A 35 12.15 17.36 13.05
C ILE A 35 10.92 16.62 13.60
N SER A 36 9.74 17.12 13.27
CA SER A 36 8.45 16.46 13.48
C SER A 36 7.73 16.35 12.15
N ILE A 37 7.31 15.13 11.79
CA ILE A 37 6.56 14.87 10.55
C ILE A 37 5.18 14.38 10.91
N THR A 38 4.17 15.01 10.32
CA THR A 38 2.76 14.64 10.48
C THR A 38 2.15 14.34 9.12
N LEU A 39 1.46 13.19 9.04
CA LEU A 39 0.67 12.79 7.88
C LEU A 39 -0.82 12.83 8.23
N LYS A 40 -1.59 13.64 7.51
CA LYS A 40 -3.05 13.72 7.68
C LYS A 40 -3.74 13.54 6.34
N ASN A 41 -4.87 12.84 6.33
CA ASN A 41 -5.71 12.83 5.15
C ASN A 41 -6.25 14.25 4.92
N SER A 42 -6.08 14.79 3.71
CA SER A 42 -6.48 16.18 3.40
C SER A 42 -7.96 16.42 3.65
N THR A 43 -8.82 15.43 3.38
CA THR A 43 -10.27 15.45 3.66
C THR A 43 -10.81 14.03 3.85
N PRO A 44 -11.91 13.82 4.62
CA PRO A 44 -12.47 12.47 4.83
C PRO A 44 -12.87 11.72 3.55
N ARG A 45 -13.06 12.42 2.43
CA ARG A 45 -13.38 11.83 1.13
C ARG A 45 -12.21 11.80 0.15
N SER A 46 -11.14 12.56 0.39
CA SER A 46 -9.97 12.52 -0.48
C SER A 46 -9.10 11.32 -0.14
N LYS A 47 -8.46 10.78 -1.18
CA LYS A 47 -7.35 9.83 -1.00
C LYS A 47 -6.01 10.52 -0.79
N LYS A 48 -5.99 11.85 -0.93
CA LYS A 48 -4.79 12.69 -0.81
C LYS A 48 -4.37 12.85 0.65
N TYR A 49 -3.06 12.95 0.86
CA TYR A 49 -2.49 13.14 2.18
C TYR A 49 -1.68 14.43 2.21
N MET A 50 -1.93 15.22 3.25
CA MET A 50 -1.11 16.35 3.64
C MET A 50 0.09 15.84 4.44
N LEU A 51 1.28 16.08 3.89
CA LEU A 51 2.55 15.97 4.60
C LEU A 51 2.84 17.33 5.23
N SER A 52 3.02 17.37 6.54
CA SER A 52 3.46 18.56 7.28
C SER A 52 4.75 18.24 8.02
N VAL A 53 5.77 19.07 7.83
CA VAL A 53 7.09 18.93 8.43
C VAL A 53 7.41 20.19 9.20
N GLU A 54 7.67 20.04 10.49
CA GLU A 54 8.19 21.08 11.36
C GLU A 54 9.64 20.75 11.65
N TYR A 55 10.57 21.69 11.43
CA TYR A 55 11.99 21.42 11.56
C TYR A 55 12.77 22.64 12.04
N GLU A 56 13.90 22.41 12.70
CA GLU A 56 14.86 23.46 13.03
C GLU A 56 16.10 23.36 12.15
N ALA A 57 16.48 24.49 11.56
CA ALA A 57 17.66 24.62 10.71
C ALA A 57 18.25 26.03 10.76
N GLU A 58 19.44 26.19 10.19
CA GLU A 58 20.05 27.51 9.95
C GLU A 58 19.34 28.27 8.82
N GLN A 59 18.82 27.54 7.83
CA GLN A 59 18.13 28.08 6.67
C GLN A 59 16.97 27.17 6.23
N SER A 60 16.00 27.72 5.49
CA SER A 60 14.91 26.93 4.94
C SER A 60 15.43 25.86 3.98
N LEU A 61 14.90 24.65 4.14
CA LEU A 61 15.15 23.47 3.31
C LEU A 61 13.97 23.18 2.36
N ASP A 62 13.01 24.10 2.22
CA ASP A 62 11.76 23.87 1.50
C ASP A 62 12.00 23.47 0.04
N ASN A 63 12.99 24.07 -0.62
CA ASN A 63 13.38 23.69 -1.98
C ASN A 63 13.89 22.25 -2.06
N ALA A 64 14.62 21.77 -1.04
CA ALA A 64 15.07 20.38 -0.99
C ALA A 64 13.88 19.44 -0.77
N PHE A 65 12.96 19.77 0.14
CA PHE A 65 11.78 18.96 0.41
C PHE A 65 10.81 18.93 -0.77
N GLU A 66 10.64 20.05 -1.46
CA GLU A 66 9.85 20.14 -2.70
C GLU A 66 10.46 19.24 -3.78
N ARG A 67 11.79 19.25 -3.95
CA ARG A 67 12.49 18.35 -4.87
C ARG A 67 12.33 16.88 -4.48
N ILE A 68 12.40 16.55 -3.19
CA ILE A 68 12.16 15.18 -2.70
C ILE A 68 10.72 14.75 -3.03
N CYS A 69 9.73 15.58 -2.70
CA CYS A 69 8.31 15.30 -2.96
C CYS A 69 8.02 15.09 -4.45
N ASN A 70 8.67 15.89 -5.32
CA ASN A 70 8.54 15.74 -6.76
C ASN A 70 9.29 14.50 -7.29
N GLY A 71 10.48 14.21 -6.77
CA GLY A 71 11.25 13.01 -7.13
C GLY A 71 10.53 11.70 -6.83
N VAL A 72 9.77 11.64 -5.73
CA VAL A 72 8.92 10.47 -5.39
C VAL A 72 7.86 10.21 -6.47
N LYS A 73 7.38 11.24 -7.20
CA LYS A 73 6.42 11.04 -8.31
C LYS A 73 7.08 10.42 -9.53
N ASP A 74 8.27 10.91 -9.90
CA ASP A 74 8.95 10.54 -11.14
C ASP A 74 9.62 9.16 -11.06
N PHE A 75 10.15 8.80 -9.88
CA PHE A 75 10.81 7.52 -9.65
C PHE A 75 9.90 6.32 -9.94
N ASN A 76 8.60 6.41 -9.59
CA ASN A 76 7.65 5.31 -9.76
C ASN A 76 7.34 5.05 -11.24
N LYS A 77 7.29 6.12 -12.05
CA LYS A 77 7.06 6.04 -13.49
C LYS A 77 8.26 5.41 -14.20
N ALA A 78 9.48 5.79 -13.83
CA ALA A 78 10.70 5.22 -14.40
C ALA A 78 10.87 3.73 -14.05
N ARG A 79 10.61 3.34 -12.79
CA ARG A 79 10.72 1.94 -12.33
C ARG A 79 9.75 1.01 -13.05
N ALA A 80 8.54 1.47 -13.37
CA ALA A 80 7.54 0.70 -14.11
C ALA A 80 7.90 0.49 -15.59
N LEU A 81 8.81 1.30 -16.17
CA LEU A 81 9.15 1.31 -17.59
C LEU A 81 10.57 0.78 -17.89
N SER A 82 11.30 0.30 -16.87
CA SER A 82 12.71 -0.08 -17.00
C SER A 82 12.94 -1.47 -17.60
N ALA A 83 13.99 -1.61 -18.43
CA ALA A 83 14.50 -2.89 -18.94
C ALA A 83 15.17 -3.74 -17.84
N GLU A 84 15.48 -3.15 -16.68
CA GLU A 84 16.10 -3.79 -15.53
C GLU A 84 15.08 -4.44 -14.58
N LEU A 85 13.80 -4.52 -14.98
CA LEU A 85 12.75 -5.09 -14.13
C LEU A 85 12.82 -6.64 -14.13
N ASP A 86 13.02 -7.24 -12.96
CA ASP A 86 12.77 -8.66 -12.76
C ASP A 86 11.25 -8.91 -12.75
N LYS A 87 10.71 -9.18 -13.93
CA LYS A 87 9.28 -9.45 -14.13
C LYS A 87 8.82 -10.65 -13.31
N ARG A 88 9.64 -11.70 -13.21
CA ARG A 88 9.27 -12.93 -12.51
C ARG A 88 9.13 -12.67 -11.01
N GLN A 89 10.11 -12.01 -10.40
CA GLN A 89 10.05 -11.70 -8.98
C GLN A 89 8.94 -10.67 -8.68
N THR A 90 8.75 -9.68 -9.55
CA THR A 90 7.66 -8.70 -9.44
C THR A 90 6.28 -9.37 -9.46
N ILE A 91 6.05 -10.30 -10.39
CA ILE A 91 4.82 -11.09 -10.48
C ILE A 91 4.62 -11.93 -9.21
N ASN A 92 5.68 -12.52 -8.66
CA ASN A 92 5.60 -13.30 -7.41
C ASN A 92 5.26 -12.43 -6.20
N ASN A 93 5.83 -11.22 -6.11
CA ASN A 93 5.49 -10.25 -5.07
C ASN A 93 4.00 -9.87 -5.14
N ALA A 94 3.51 -9.56 -6.33
CA ALA A 94 2.09 -9.27 -6.58
C ALA A 94 1.17 -10.44 -6.22
N LYS A 95 1.50 -11.67 -6.66
CA LYS A 95 0.74 -12.90 -6.32
C LYS A 95 0.67 -13.10 -4.82
N SER A 96 1.80 -12.97 -4.11
CA SER A 96 1.89 -13.19 -2.67
C SER A 96 1.00 -12.23 -1.89
N LEU A 97 0.99 -10.96 -2.27
CA LEU A 97 0.12 -9.96 -1.66
C LEU A 97 -1.35 -10.19 -2.00
N LEU A 98 -1.70 -10.37 -3.27
CA LEU A 98 -3.10 -10.55 -3.68
C LEU A 98 -3.72 -11.84 -3.13
N ASN A 99 -2.91 -12.86 -2.87
CA ASN A 99 -3.37 -14.09 -2.20
C ASN A 99 -3.89 -13.84 -0.77
N VAL A 100 -3.42 -12.80 -0.08
CA VAL A 100 -3.93 -12.43 1.25
C VAL A 100 -5.15 -11.51 1.19
N TYR A 101 -5.54 -10.99 0.02
CA TYR A 101 -6.64 -10.05 -0.15
C TYR A 101 -7.92 -10.49 0.57
N ARG A 102 -8.39 -11.72 0.32
CA ARG A 102 -9.63 -12.24 0.93
C ARG A 102 -9.56 -12.37 2.44
N ARG A 103 -8.37 -12.64 2.98
CA ARG A 103 -8.15 -12.67 4.43
C ARG A 103 -8.27 -11.25 5.00
N MET A 104 -7.67 -10.27 4.34
CA MET A 104 -7.78 -8.86 4.75
C MET A 104 -9.22 -8.37 4.64
N GLU A 105 -9.93 -8.70 3.57
CA GLU A 105 -11.36 -8.38 3.40
C GLU A 105 -12.21 -8.95 4.54
N ARG A 106 -11.98 -10.22 4.95
CA ARG A 106 -12.69 -10.82 6.09
C ARG A 106 -12.37 -10.17 7.43
N ILE A 107 -11.10 -9.84 7.68
CA ILE A 107 -10.69 -9.20 8.94
C ILE A 107 -11.28 -7.78 9.03
N ALA A 108 -11.19 -7.03 7.93
CA ALA A 108 -11.66 -5.67 7.85
C ALA A 108 -13.20 -5.58 7.90
N GLY A 109 -13.90 -6.52 7.24
CA GLY A 109 -15.37 -6.63 7.29
C GLY A 109 -15.92 -7.26 8.58
N SER A 110 -15.07 -7.77 9.48
CA SER A 110 -15.53 -8.36 10.74
C SER A 110 -16.11 -7.27 11.65
N PRO A 111 -17.35 -7.42 12.16
CA PRO A 111 -17.86 -6.54 13.20
C PRO A 111 -16.91 -6.61 14.41
N TYR A 112 -16.53 -5.46 14.93
CA TYR A 112 -15.80 -5.40 16.20
C TYR A 112 -16.81 -5.64 17.30
N VAL A 113 -16.82 -6.86 17.84
CA VAL A 113 -17.57 -7.21 19.05
C VAL A 113 -16.56 -7.25 20.19
N PRO A 114 -16.55 -6.24 21.09
CA PRO A 114 -15.79 -6.32 22.33
C PRO A 114 -16.24 -7.58 23.05
N ASN A 115 -15.29 -8.44 23.40
CA ASN A 115 -15.60 -9.76 23.93
C ASN A 115 -15.95 -9.63 25.41
N THR A 116 -17.19 -9.30 25.74
CA THR A 116 -17.67 -9.32 27.12
C THR A 116 -17.80 -10.76 27.67
N ASN A 117 -17.98 -11.79 26.81
CA ASN A 117 -18.36 -13.14 27.25
C ASN A 117 -17.63 -14.31 26.55
N ARG A 118 -16.29 -14.39 26.57
CA ARG A 118 -15.61 -15.69 26.37
C ARG A 118 -14.92 -16.15 27.63
N THR A 119 -15.67 -16.88 28.45
CA THR A 119 -15.14 -17.89 29.36
C THR A 119 -14.60 -19.04 28.50
N SER A 120 -13.38 -18.89 27.99
CA SER A 120 -12.61 -20.05 27.50
C SER A 120 -11.78 -20.52 28.68
N ASN A 121 -12.26 -21.58 29.32
CA ASN A 121 -11.47 -22.38 30.25
C ASN A 121 -10.29 -22.94 29.46
N ASN A 122 -9.17 -22.21 29.43
CA ASN A 122 -7.80 -22.70 29.43
C ASN A 122 -6.82 -21.56 29.10
N ALA A 123 -6.05 -21.21 30.14
CA ALA A 123 -4.72 -20.60 30.15
C ALA A 123 -4.54 -19.08 29.89
N LEU A 124 -3.91 -18.48 30.90
CA LEU A 124 -3.04 -17.29 30.95
C LEU A 124 -3.69 -15.90 31.07
N ASN A 125 -3.33 -15.26 32.20
CA ASN A 125 -3.43 -13.84 32.56
C ASN A 125 -2.88 -12.91 31.47
N THR A 126 -3.53 -12.85 30.31
CA THR A 126 -3.22 -11.87 29.27
C THR A 126 -4.15 -10.70 29.48
N ASP A 127 -3.58 -9.52 29.70
CA ASP A 127 -4.32 -8.29 29.93
C ASP A 127 -5.35 -8.05 28.82
N ILE A 128 -6.62 -7.93 29.18
CA ILE A 128 -7.74 -7.79 28.23
C ILE A 128 -7.53 -6.57 27.34
N SER A 129 -6.99 -5.48 27.91
CA SER A 129 -6.65 -4.24 27.20
C SER A 129 -5.58 -4.45 26.11
N VAL A 130 -4.54 -5.24 26.38
CA VAL A 130 -3.47 -5.57 25.42
C VAL A 130 -4.03 -6.42 24.28
N LEU A 131 -4.92 -7.35 24.59
CA LEU A 131 -5.59 -8.20 23.60
C LEU A 131 -6.53 -7.39 22.70
N GLU A 132 -7.30 -6.46 23.26
CA GLU A 132 -8.19 -5.55 22.52
C GLU A 132 -7.40 -4.61 21.61
N ASN A 133 -6.34 -3.98 22.11
CA ASN A 133 -5.43 -3.15 21.31
C ASN A 133 -4.82 -3.95 20.14
N THR A 134 -4.41 -5.19 20.39
CA THR A 134 -3.86 -6.07 19.35
C THR A 134 -4.90 -6.39 18.26
N ARG A 135 -6.16 -6.61 18.64
CA ARG A 135 -7.25 -6.88 17.68
C ARG A 135 -7.58 -5.65 16.85
N GLN A 136 -7.68 -4.48 17.49
CA GLN A 136 -7.94 -3.22 16.82
C GLN A 136 -6.83 -2.87 15.84
N ASN A 137 -5.56 -3.03 16.25
CA ASN A 137 -4.40 -2.82 15.37
C ASN A 137 -4.42 -3.76 14.16
N ARG A 138 -4.74 -5.05 14.36
CA ARG A 138 -4.86 -6.01 13.25
C ARG A 138 -5.98 -5.65 12.27
N LYS A 139 -7.12 -5.18 12.77
CA LYS A 139 -8.24 -4.74 11.94
C LYS A 139 -7.86 -3.50 11.13
N PHE A 140 -7.29 -2.50 11.78
CA PHE A 140 -6.82 -1.28 11.13
C PHE A 140 -5.79 -1.56 10.03
N ILE A 141 -4.80 -2.41 10.30
CA ILE A 141 -3.80 -2.83 9.29
C ILE A 141 -4.47 -3.55 8.12
N ALA A 142 -5.42 -4.45 8.39
CA ALA A 142 -6.13 -5.17 7.34
C ALA A 142 -7.00 -4.25 6.47
N GLU A 143 -7.66 -3.26 7.06
CA GLU A 143 -8.42 -2.24 6.35
C GLU A 143 -7.51 -1.44 5.41
N LEU A 144 -6.41 -0.91 5.95
CA LEU A 144 -5.43 -0.15 5.18
C LEU A 144 -4.91 -0.97 3.99
N GLU A 145 -4.41 -2.19 4.24
CA GLU A 145 -3.85 -3.03 3.18
C GLU A 145 -4.89 -3.42 2.12
N ARG A 146 -6.09 -3.80 2.53
CA ARG A 146 -7.20 -4.10 1.62
C ARG A 146 -7.56 -2.91 0.75
N ASP A 147 -7.66 -1.72 1.33
CA ASP A 147 -8.06 -0.52 0.60
C ASP A 147 -7.01 -0.11 -0.42
N CYS A 148 -5.73 -0.33 -0.11
CA CYS A 148 -4.63 -0.15 -1.06
C CYS A 148 -4.69 -1.12 -2.23
N MET A 149 -4.94 -2.41 -1.93
CA MET A 149 -5.11 -3.42 -2.98
C MET A 149 -6.29 -3.07 -3.88
N ARG A 150 -7.43 -2.67 -3.29
CA ARG A 150 -8.64 -2.29 -4.04
C ARG A 150 -8.39 -1.07 -4.90
N GLU A 151 -7.72 -0.06 -4.37
CA GLU A 151 -7.35 1.13 -5.14
C GLU A 151 -6.41 0.83 -6.29
N ALA A 152 -5.39 0.01 -6.06
CA ALA A 152 -4.48 -0.39 -7.12
C ALA A 152 -5.21 -1.14 -8.22
N ILE A 153 -6.08 -2.10 -7.87
CA ILE A 153 -6.93 -2.83 -8.83
C ILE A 153 -7.87 -1.89 -9.59
N GLU A 154 -8.44 -0.88 -8.92
CA GLU A 154 -9.37 0.07 -9.54
C GLU A 154 -8.70 0.88 -10.66
N LYS A 155 -7.42 1.22 -10.48
CA LYS A 155 -6.61 2.03 -11.41
C LYS A 155 -6.05 1.25 -12.61
N ILE A 156 -6.13 -0.08 -12.61
CA ILE A 156 -5.61 -0.93 -13.70
C ILE A 156 -6.35 -0.69 -15.01
N GLN A 157 -5.60 -0.56 -16.09
CA GLN A 157 -6.07 -0.42 -17.46
C GLN A 157 -5.26 -1.30 -18.43
N PRO A 158 -5.91 -2.05 -19.33
CA PRO A 158 -7.34 -1.97 -19.66
C PRO A 158 -8.23 -2.78 -18.71
N GLN A 159 -9.53 -2.47 -18.71
CA GLN A 159 -10.57 -3.13 -17.89
C GLN A 159 -10.50 -4.66 -17.88
N LYS A 160 -10.06 -5.31 -18.99
CA LYS A 160 -9.87 -6.76 -19.04
C LYS A 160 -8.90 -7.29 -17.97
N LEU A 161 -7.80 -6.58 -17.69
CA LEU A 161 -6.77 -6.98 -16.74
C LEU A 161 -7.30 -6.87 -15.31
N LYS A 162 -8.00 -5.78 -15.03
CA LYS A 162 -8.75 -5.58 -13.78
C LYS A 162 -9.75 -6.71 -13.53
N THR A 163 -10.56 -7.08 -14.52
CA THR A 163 -11.54 -8.17 -14.40
C THR A 163 -10.87 -9.50 -14.04
N ILE A 164 -9.71 -9.82 -14.62
CA ILE A 164 -8.95 -11.04 -14.30
C ILE A 164 -8.54 -11.04 -12.83
N LEU A 165 -7.96 -9.94 -12.32
CA LEU A 165 -7.56 -9.87 -10.91
C LEU A 165 -8.75 -9.96 -9.96
N VAL A 166 -9.85 -9.25 -10.26
CA VAL A 166 -11.06 -9.28 -9.44
C VAL A 166 -11.63 -10.70 -9.36
N LYS A 167 -11.83 -11.37 -10.49
CA LYS A 167 -12.34 -12.74 -10.51
C LYS A 167 -11.37 -13.73 -9.84
N LYS A 168 -10.06 -13.52 -9.96
CA LYS A 168 -9.08 -14.45 -9.38
C LYS A 168 -8.88 -14.27 -7.88
N TYR A 169 -8.81 -13.03 -7.39
CA TYR A 169 -8.35 -12.71 -6.03
C TYR A 169 -9.43 -12.10 -5.13
N CYS A 170 -10.36 -11.31 -5.67
CA CYS A 170 -11.27 -10.52 -4.84
C CYS A 170 -12.60 -11.20 -4.53
N ILE A 171 -13.08 -12.12 -5.38
CA ILE A 171 -14.33 -12.84 -5.11
C ILE A 171 -14.21 -13.74 -3.87
N PRO A 172 -15.29 -13.92 -3.07
CA PRO A 172 -15.23 -14.73 -1.84
C PRO A 172 -14.83 -16.19 -2.07
N ILE A 173 -15.34 -16.80 -3.13
CA ILE A 173 -15.13 -18.21 -3.46
C ILE A 173 -13.96 -18.34 -4.42
N LYS A 174 -12.94 -19.12 -4.06
CA LYS A 174 -11.78 -19.35 -4.93
C LYS A 174 -12.20 -20.16 -6.16
N LYS A 175 -12.00 -19.58 -7.34
CA LYS A 175 -12.05 -20.30 -8.61
C LYS A 175 -10.67 -20.80 -9.01
N SER A 176 -10.63 -21.99 -9.61
CA SER A 176 -9.46 -22.52 -10.30
C SER A 176 -9.14 -21.68 -11.54
N ASN A 177 -7.91 -21.75 -12.04
CA ASN A 177 -7.56 -21.06 -13.29
C ASN A 177 -8.39 -21.58 -14.47
N ILE A 178 -8.71 -22.88 -14.46
CA ILE A 178 -9.53 -23.55 -15.46
C ILE A 178 -10.91 -22.91 -15.55
N GLU A 179 -11.61 -22.84 -14.42
CA GLU A 179 -12.92 -22.18 -14.34
C GLU A 179 -12.82 -20.71 -14.77
N LEU A 180 -11.75 -20.01 -14.39
CA LEU A 180 -11.59 -18.59 -14.71
C LEU A 180 -11.45 -18.34 -16.22
N TYR A 181 -10.61 -19.08 -16.94
CA TYR A 181 -10.47 -18.83 -18.38
C TYR A 181 -11.71 -19.26 -19.16
N TYR A 182 -12.42 -20.31 -18.73
CA TYR A 182 -13.73 -20.67 -19.30
C TYR A 182 -14.78 -19.58 -19.04
N ASP A 183 -14.90 -19.11 -17.80
CA ASP A 183 -15.82 -18.03 -17.39
C ASP A 183 -15.56 -16.69 -18.08
N LEU A 184 -14.35 -16.51 -18.62
CA LEU A 184 -13.93 -15.30 -19.32
C LEU A 184 -13.94 -15.48 -20.85
N GLY A 185 -14.26 -16.67 -21.36
CA GLY A 185 -14.22 -16.96 -22.80
C GLY A 185 -12.81 -16.82 -23.39
N ARG A 186 -11.77 -17.16 -22.61
CA ARG A 186 -10.36 -17.03 -23.00
C ARG A 186 -9.75 -18.41 -23.22
N SER A 187 -8.82 -18.49 -24.17
CA SER A 187 -7.89 -19.62 -24.20
C SER A 187 -6.96 -19.58 -22.99
N GLU A 188 -6.47 -20.74 -22.58
CA GLU A 188 -5.56 -20.88 -21.44
C GLU A 188 -4.32 -19.98 -21.58
N SER A 189 -3.65 -20.03 -22.73
CA SER A 189 -2.45 -19.21 -22.97
C SER A 189 -2.75 -17.71 -22.98
N ALA A 190 -3.90 -17.29 -23.50
CA ALA A 190 -4.30 -15.87 -23.46
C ALA A 190 -4.59 -15.42 -22.02
N PHE A 191 -5.24 -16.26 -21.23
CA PHE A 191 -5.51 -15.99 -19.82
C PHE A 191 -4.23 -15.80 -19.01
N TYR A 192 -3.23 -16.66 -19.16
CA TYR A 192 -1.99 -16.53 -18.40
C TYR A 192 -1.17 -15.30 -18.79
N ARG A 193 -1.13 -14.94 -20.08
CA ARG A 193 -0.49 -13.69 -20.52
C ARG A 193 -1.18 -12.47 -19.93
N ASP A 194 -2.51 -12.38 -20.07
CA ASP A 194 -3.27 -11.26 -19.50
C ASP A 194 -3.16 -11.24 -17.96
N LEU A 195 -3.07 -12.40 -17.29
CA LEU A 195 -2.87 -12.47 -15.84
C LEU A 195 -1.50 -11.92 -15.43
N ASP A 196 -0.43 -12.30 -16.13
CA ASP A 196 0.91 -11.80 -15.83
C ASP A 196 1.02 -10.29 -16.11
N ASP A 197 0.44 -9.79 -17.20
CA ASP A 197 0.34 -8.35 -17.50
C ASP A 197 -0.42 -7.61 -16.37
N ALA A 198 -1.56 -8.15 -15.95
CA ALA A 198 -2.35 -7.56 -14.87
C ALA A 198 -1.59 -7.50 -13.54
N LEU A 199 -0.76 -8.51 -13.25
CA LEU A 199 0.05 -8.56 -12.03
C LEU A 199 1.23 -7.59 -12.06
N LEU A 200 1.87 -7.42 -13.21
CA LEU A 200 2.92 -6.40 -13.40
C LEU A 200 2.35 -4.99 -13.25
N GLU A 201 1.19 -4.73 -13.86
CA GLU A 201 0.55 -3.43 -13.75
C GLU A 201 0.07 -3.15 -12.33
N PHE A 202 -0.54 -4.14 -11.68
CA PHE A 202 -0.88 -4.05 -10.25
C PHE A 202 0.37 -3.73 -9.41
N ALA A 203 1.50 -4.40 -9.66
CA ALA A 203 2.74 -4.16 -8.92
C ALA A 203 3.28 -2.74 -9.11
N ALA A 204 3.17 -2.18 -10.32
CA ALA A 204 3.58 -0.82 -10.62
C ALA A 204 2.69 0.22 -9.92
N ILE A 205 1.39 -0.04 -9.81
CA ILE A 205 0.43 0.89 -9.19
C ILE A 205 0.46 0.77 -7.66
N TYR A 206 0.48 -0.46 -7.14
CA TYR A 206 0.32 -0.71 -5.71
C TYR A 206 1.43 -0.06 -4.91
N LYS A 207 1.03 0.84 -4.00
CA LYS A 207 1.91 1.62 -3.13
C LYS A 207 3.11 2.18 -3.89
N ASN A 208 2.85 2.75 -5.06
CA ASN A 208 3.85 3.43 -5.87
C ASN A 208 5.01 2.50 -6.28
N GLY A 209 4.69 1.32 -6.80
CA GLY A 209 5.72 0.40 -7.32
C GLY A 209 6.45 -0.39 -6.24
N LYS A 210 5.93 -0.44 -5.00
CA LYS A 210 6.56 -1.15 -3.87
C LYS A 210 6.89 -2.62 -4.17
N LEU A 211 6.14 -3.25 -5.08
CA LEU A 211 6.29 -4.66 -5.43
C LEU A 211 7.26 -4.90 -6.59
N LEU A 212 7.76 -3.85 -7.24
CA LEU A 212 8.68 -3.95 -8.36
C LEU A 212 10.05 -4.44 -7.87
N ALA A 213 10.55 -5.52 -8.46
CA ALA A 213 11.90 -6.05 -8.24
C ALA A 213 12.81 -5.68 -9.42
N LEU A 214 14.03 -5.25 -9.12
CA LEU A 214 15.06 -4.90 -10.13
C LEU A 214 16.10 -6.03 -10.20
N LEU A 215 16.68 -6.22 -11.38
CA LEU A 215 17.72 -7.20 -11.69
C LEU A 215 19.04 -6.90 -10.97
#